data_AF-A0A1V2RMU7-F1
#
_entry.id   AF-A0A1V2RMU7-F1
#
_cell.length_a   1.000
_cell.length_b   1.000
_cell.length_c   1.000
_cell.angle_alpha   90.00
_cell.angle_beta   90.00
_cell.angle_gamma   90.00
#
_symmetry.space_group_name_H-M   'P 1'
#
loop_
_entity.id
_entity.type
_entity.pdbx_description
1 polymer ?
#
loop_
_entity_poly.entity_id
_entity_poly.type
_entity_poly.pdbx_seq_one_letter_code
_entity_poly.pdbx_strand_id
1 'polypeptide(L)'
;MGRSRRTIPEELLLLALDPATGTTAQPQSLDLGLAGAQLVELALAGRIAPDGDRIAVVLPRPTGDPTLDSALELLRRRGSPVRAVHWIGGPRLGLRQTYLTHLERCGMVHAVENQMCGVLPTTRYQATETAVSRQIRARLDTAIRTGTPPDARTAALAALAHAVGLGKHLYPGNEGRSSRSRLRDLIRHDPMGGLVAHAVMDVQNGVAGQAAAVRRPQQGTARKTTGRASAPAAAMAVVGQSQQISGDQTRRRGVTRAAVRPSLSH
;
A
#
# COMPACT_ATOMS: atom_id res chain seq x y z
N MET A 1 -19.51 -10.60 -13.47
CA MET A 1 -18.24 -10.66 -12.71
C MET A 1 -18.57 -10.86 -11.24
N GLY A 2 -18.32 -12.05 -10.71
CA GLY A 2 -18.73 -12.43 -9.36
C GLY A 2 -17.95 -11.64 -8.31
N ARG A 3 -18.60 -10.68 -7.64
CA ARG A 3 -18.06 -10.10 -6.42
C ARG A 3 -17.88 -11.25 -5.44
N SER A 4 -16.64 -11.61 -5.15
CA SER A 4 -16.40 -12.43 -3.96
C SER A 4 -16.82 -11.58 -2.77
N ARG A 5 -17.70 -12.11 -1.92
CA ARG A 5 -18.37 -11.35 -0.85
C ARG A 5 -17.42 -10.94 0.30
N ARG A 6 -16.14 -11.32 0.19
CA ARG A 6 -15.08 -11.12 1.17
C ARG A 6 -14.04 -10.15 0.63
N THR A 7 -13.29 -9.52 1.53
CA THR A 7 -12.17 -8.63 1.21
C THR A 7 -10.89 -9.44 0.99
N ILE A 8 -9.91 -8.92 0.24
CA ILE A 8 -8.64 -9.60 -0.03
C ILE A 8 -7.88 -9.92 1.28
N PRO A 9 -7.86 -9.04 2.31
CA PRO A 9 -7.26 -9.37 3.61
C PRO A 9 -7.91 -10.60 4.25
N GLU A 10 -9.24 -10.72 4.20
CA GLU A 10 -9.96 -11.88 4.72
C GLU A 10 -9.66 -13.15 3.93
N GLU A 11 -9.66 -13.08 2.59
CA GLU A 11 -9.32 -14.23 1.74
C GLU A 11 -7.88 -14.71 2.00
N LEU A 12 -6.93 -13.78 2.13
CA LEU A 12 -5.54 -14.08 2.43
C LEU A 12 -5.38 -14.73 3.81
N LEU A 13 -6.08 -14.21 4.82
CA LEU A 13 -6.06 -14.74 6.18
C LEU A 13 -6.65 -16.16 6.23
N LEU A 14 -7.77 -16.41 5.56
CA LEU A 14 -8.38 -17.74 5.47
C LEU A 14 -7.45 -18.74 4.77
N LEU A 15 -6.70 -18.32 3.75
CA LEU A 15 -5.70 -19.15 3.08
C LEU A 15 -4.46 -19.45 3.94
N ALA A 16 -4.18 -18.63 4.95
CA ALA A 16 -3.04 -18.80 5.84
C ALA A 16 -3.37 -19.65 7.08
N LEU A 17 -4.65 -19.85 7.38
CA LEU A 17 -5.09 -20.63 8.54
C LEU A 17 -5.23 -22.11 8.16
N ASP A 18 -4.57 -22.96 8.93
CA ASP A 18 -4.77 -24.40 8.86
C ASP A 18 -6.13 -24.78 9.50
N PRO A 19 -7.06 -25.38 8.75
CA PRO A 19 -8.39 -25.73 9.26
C PRO A 19 -8.36 -26.87 10.28
N ALA A 20 -7.33 -27.72 10.28
CA ALA A 20 -7.20 -28.85 11.20
C ALA A 20 -6.48 -28.45 12.50
N THR A 21 -5.43 -27.64 12.42
CA THR A 21 -4.57 -27.33 13.57
C THR A 21 -4.78 -25.93 14.15
N GLY A 22 -5.39 -25.01 13.40
CA GLY A 22 -5.49 -23.60 13.77
C GLY A 22 -4.16 -22.86 13.74
N THR A 23 -3.14 -23.47 13.12
CA THR A 23 -1.83 -22.85 12.93
C THR A 23 -1.93 -21.82 11.82
N THR A 24 -1.35 -20.64 12.06
CA THR A 24 -1.19 -19.62 11.03
C THR A 24 0.13 -19.81 10.30
N ALA A 25 0.09 -20.02 8.99
CA ALA A 25 1.27 -20.07 8.15
C ALA A 25 1.90 -18.68 8.00
N GLN A 26 3.23 -18.60 8.18
CA GLN A 26 4.03 -17.38 7.98
C GLN A 26 3.47 -16.14 8.73
N PRO A 27 3.25 -16.20 10.05
CA PRO A 27 2.49 -15.18 10.77
C PRO A 27 3.08 -13.76 10.66
N GLN A 28 4.41 -13.63 10.63
CA GLN A 28 5.09 -12.33 10.50
C GLN A 28 4.89 -11.73 9.10
N SER A 29 5.13 -12.52 8.06
CA SER A 29 4.92 -12.10 6.66
C SER A 29 3.45 -11.86 6.37
N LEU A 30 2.55 -12.62 7.00
CA LEU A 30 1.11 -12.45 6.85
C LEU A 30 0.64 -11.07 7.31
N ASP A 31 1.16 -10.54 8.42
CA ASP A 31 0.79 -9.21 8.91
C ASP A 31 1.15 -8.11 7.90
N LEU A 32 2.30 -8.25 7.21
CA LEU A 32 2.69 -7.39 6.08
C LEU A 32 1.73 -7.57 4.90
N GLY A 33 1.38 -8.81 4.59
CA GLY A 33 0.41 -9.14 3.54
C GLY A 33 -0.97 -8.55 3.79
N LEU A 34 -1.45 -8.55 5.03
CA LEU A 34 -2.73 -7.93 5.40
C LEU A 34 -2.71 -6.42 5.16
N ALA A 35 -1.62 -5.73 5.55
CA ALA A 35 -1.46 -4.31 5.28
C ALA A 35 -1.43 -4.01 3.77
N GLY A 36 -0.78 -4.86 3.00
CA GLY A 36 -0.76 -4.81 1.54
C GLY A 36 -2.14 -5.09 0.91
N ALA A 37 -2.84 -6.10 1.43
CA ALA A 37 -4.16 -6.51 0.98
C ALA A 37 -5.21 -5.39 1.15
N GLN A 38 -5.09 -4.57 2.19
CA GLN A 38 -5.93 -3.38 2.34
C GLN A 38 -5.75 -2.39 1.18
N LEU A 39 -4.51 -2.21 0.72
CA LEU A 39 -4.23 -1.34 -0.42
C LEU A 39 -4.81 -1.90 -1.71
N VAL A 40 -4.68 -3.20 -1.93
CA VAL A 40 -5.30 -3.88 -3.08
C VAL A 40 -6.82 -3.69 -3.04
N GLU A 41 -7.46 -3.94 -1.90
CA GLU A 41 -8.92 -3.82 -1.77
C GLU A 41 -9.39 -2.37 -1.99
N LEU A 42 -8.67 -1.39 -1.46
CA LEU A 42 -8.93 0.03 -1.69
C LEU A 42 -8.77 0.43 -3.16
N ALA A 43 -7.80 -0.16 -3.87
CA ALA A 43 -7.59 0.09 -5.29
C ALA A 43 -8.70 -0.53 -6.15
N LEU A 44 -9.11 -1.76 -5.84
CA LEU A 44 -10.26 -2.42 -6.48
C LEU A 44 -11.57 -1.64 -6.24
N ALA A 45 -11.69 -0.98 -5.08
CA ALA A 45 -12.78 -0.05 -4.78
C ALA A 45 -12.61 1.34 -5.44
N GLY A 46 -11.55 1.57 -6.20
CA GLY A 46 -11.27 2.84 -6.89
C GLY A 46 -11.00 4.01 -5.94
N ARG A 47 -10.55 3.74 -4.70
CA ARG A 47 -10.24 4.77 -3.70
C ARG A 47 -8.82 5.28 -3.82
N ILE A 48 -7.91 4.42 -4.25
CA ILE A 48 -6.50 4.71 -4.42
C ILE A 48 -6.03 4.15 -5.77
N ALA A 49 -4.90 4.67 -6.27
CA ALA A 49 -4.24 4.18 -7.46
C ALA A 49 -2.72 4.11 -7.26
N PRO A 50 -2.03 3.22 -7.98
CA PRO A 50 -0.58 3.22 -8.03
C PRO A 50 -0.07 4.48 -8.74
N ASP A 51 1.01 5.05 -8.22
CA ASP A 51 1.77 6.18 -8.75
C ASP A 51 3.26 5.82 -8.68
N GLY A 52 3.75 5.09 -9.69
CA GLY A 52 5.07 4.46 -9.65
C GLY A 52 5.21 3.46 -8.49
N ASP A 53 6.17 3.68 -7.59
CA ASP A 53 6.37 2.89 -6.36
C ASP A 53 5.49 3.39 -5.17
N ARG A 54 4.62 4.36 -5.44
CA ARG A 54 3.77 5.04 -4.46
C ARG A 54 2.30 4.76 -4.69
N ILE A 55 1.53 5.21 -3.72
CA ILE A 55 0.08 5.04 -3.63
C ILE A 55 -0.52 6.43 -3.44
N ALA A 56 -1.37 6.82 -4.38
CA ALA A 56 -2.10 8.08 -4.34
C ALA A 56 -3.57 7.85 -3.99
N VAL A 57 -4.14 8.70 -3.14
CA VAL A 57 -5.59 8.72 -2.89
C VAL A 57 -6.27 9.43 -4.06
N VAL A 58 -7.17 8.72 -4.74
CA VAL A 58 -7.89 9.24 -5.92
C VAL A 58 -9.29 9.68 -5.52
N LEU A 59 -9.96 8.90 -4.68
CA LEU A 59 -11.34 9.15 -4.27
C LEU A 59 -11.49 8.88 -2.76
N PRO A 60 -11.51 9.91 -1.90
CA PRO A 60 -11.59 9.76 -0.46
C PRO A 60 -13.04 9.53 0.02
N ARG A 61 -13.75 8.60 -0.61
CA ARG A 61 -15.10 8.19 -0.17
C ARG A 61 -15.02 6.91 0.65
N PRO A 62 -15.80 6.78 1.74
CA PRO A 62 -15.91 5.54 2.47
C PRO A 62 -16.22 4.34 1.57
N THR A 63 -15.71 3.19 1.97
CA THR A 63 -15.94 1.87 1.39
C THR A 63 -17.09 1.15 2.08
N GLY A 64 -17.41 1.53 3.32
CA GLY A 64 -18.37 0.85 4.18
C GLY A 64 -17.76 -0.25 5.04
N ASP A 65 -16.46 -0.56 4.85
CA ASP A 65 -15.68 -1.38 5.77
C ASP A 65 -14.87 -0.46 6.71
N PRO A 66 -15.12 -0.48 8.03
CA PRO A 66 -14.43 0.39 8.97
C PRO A 66 -12.90 0.23 9.00
N THR A 67 -12.40 -0.97 8.72
CA THR A 67 -10.97 -1.28 8.71
C THR A 67 -10.30 -0.68 7.48
N LEU A 68 -10.93 -0.78 6.31
CA LEU A 68 -10.48 -0.12 5.08
C LEU A 68 -10.62 1.40 5.15
N ASP A 69 -11.71 1.90 5.74
CA ASP A 69 -11.96 3.34 5.88
C ASP A 69 -10.94 3.99 6.82
N SER A 70 -10.53 3.30 7.88
CA SER A 70 -9.43 3.73 8.76
C SER A 70 -8.10 3.81 7.99
N ALA A 71 -7.80 2.83 7.14
CA ALA A 71 -6.62 2.85 6.29
C ALA A 71 -6.66 3.98 5.25
N LEU A 72 -7.80 4.20 4.61
CA LEU A 72 -8.01 5.28 3.65
C LEU A 72 -7.84 6.66 4.29
N GLU A 73 -8.37 6.85 5.49
CA GLU A 73 -8.24 8.11 6.24
C GLU A 73 -6.78 8.38 6.63
N LEU A 74 -6.03 7.35 7.05
CA LEU A 74 -4.60 7.47 7.33
C LEU A 74 -3.79 7.84 6.08
N LEU A 75 -4.13 7.29 4.90
CA LEU A 75 -3.51 7.70 3.63
C LEU A 75 -3.87 9.15 3.29
N ARG A 76 -5.14 9.53 3.43
CA ARG A 76 -5.62 10.89 3.16
C ARG A 76 -4.89 11.94 3.99
N ARG A 77 -4.67 11.67 5.28
CA ARG A 77 -3.95 12.56 6.21
C ARG A 77 -2.49 12.81 5.83
N ARG A 78 -1.87 11.94 5.03
CA ARG A 78 -0.50 12.16 4.54
C ARG A 78 -0.44 13.28 3.49
N GLY A 79 -1.55 13.59 2.81
CA GLY A 79 -1.66 14.68 1.85
C GLY A 79 -0.78 14.54 0.59
N SER A 80 -0.07 13.42 0.42
CA SER A 80 0.84 13.17 -0.70
C SER A 80 0.99 11.66 -0.94
N PRO A 81 1.39 11.23 -2.15
CA PRO A 81 1.57 9.81 -2.45
C PRO A 81 2.59 9.14 -1.53
N VAL A 82 2.21 7.97 -0.99
CA VAL A 82 2.98 7.22 0.02
C VAL A 82 3.65 6.02 -0.62
N ARG A 83 4.93 5.80 -0.37
CA ARG A 83 5.63 4.59 -0.83
C ARG A 83 5.01 3.33 -0.22
N ALA A 84 4.71 2.33 -1.06
CA ALA A 84 4.07 1.10 -0.61
C ALA A 84 4.87 0.39 0.49
N VAL A 85 6.20 0.31 0.34
CA VAL A 85 7.12 -0.30 1.32
C VAL A 85 7.04 0.36 2.71
N HIS A 86 6.88 1.69 2.77
CA HIS A 86 6.76 2.41 4.05
C HIS A 86 5.37 2.22 4.67
N TRP A 87 4.32 2.13 3.85
CA TRP A 87 2.98 1.86 4.33
C TRP A 87 2.86 0.47 4.97
N ILE A 88 3.45 -0.53 4.29
CA ILE A 88 3.38 -1.95 4.67
C ILE A 88 4.30 -2.24 5.85
N GLY A 89 5.53 -1.69 5.86
CA GLY A 89 6.46 -1.86 6.98
C GLY A 89 6.15 -0.99 8.21
N GLY A 90 5.10 -0.16 8.15
CA GLY A 90 4.67 0.67 9.27
C GLY A 90 3.98 -0.14 10.39
N PRO A 91 3.84 0.43 11.60
CA PRO A 91 3.17 -0.25 12.70
C PRO A 91 1.68 -0.50 12.38
N ARG A 92 1.26 -1.77 12.46
CA ARG A 92 -0.13 -2.23 12.25
C ARG A 92 -0.63 -3.03 13.45
N LEU A 93 -0.59 -2.41 14.62
CA LEU A 93 -1.04 -3.04 15.86
C LEU A 93 -2.50 -3.49 15.73
N GLY A 94 -2.74 -4.78 15.98
CA GLY A 94 -4.08 -5.36 16.01
C GLY A 94 -4.74 -5.65 14.66
N LEU A 95 -4.12 -5.35 13.51
CA LEU A 95 -4.76 -5.52 12.19
C LEU A 95 -5.25 -6.95 11.95
N ARG A 96 -4.40 -7.95 12.24
CA ARG A 96 -4.78 -9.36 12.15
C ARG A 96 -5.95 -9.70 13.06
N GLN A 97 -5.91 -9.21 14.30
CA GLN A 97 -6.98 -9.46 15.28
C GLN A 97 -8.31 -8.85 14.83
N THR A 98 -8.30 -7.64 14.25
CA THR A 98 -9.50 -7.01 13.69
C THR A 98 -10.16 -7.88 12.62
N TYR A 99 -9.37 -8.44 11.69
CA TYR A 99 -9.90 -9.35 10.68
C TYR A 99 -10.36 -10.68 11.25
N LEU A 100 -9.62 -11.27 12.20
CA LEU A 100 -10.03 -12.52 12.88
C LEU A 100 -11.36 -12.35 13.61
N THR A 101 -11.54 -11.28 14.37
CA THR A 101 -12.80 -10.97 15.06
C THR A 101 -13.95 -10.72 14.08
N HIS A 102 -13.69 -10.15 12.89
CA HIS A 102 -14.73 -10.03 11.86
C HIS A 102 -15.10 -11.39 11.25
N LEU A 103 -14.11 -12.22 10.93
CA LEU A 103 -14.33 -13.57 10.39
C LEU A 103 -15.03 -14.48 11.40
N GLU A 104 -14.74 -14.33 12.69
CA GLU A 104 -15.37 -15.08 13.78
C GLU A 104 -16.84 -14.75 13.90
N ARG A 105 -17.20 -13.45 13.89
CA ARG A 105 -18.60 -13.00 13.82
C ARG A 105 -19.35 -13.51 12.59
N CYS A 106 -18.61 -13.79 11.51
CA CYS A 106 -19.15 -14.36 10.29
C CYS A 106 -19.22 -15.90 10.29
N GLY A 107 -18.77 -16.57 11.35
CA GLY A 107 -18.72 -18.04 11.44
C GLY A 107 -17.70 -18.68 10.50
N MET A 108 -16.69 -17.93 10.05
CA MET A 108 -15.66 -18.42 9.11
C MET A 108 -14.41 -18.92 9.83
N VAL A 109 -14.20 -18.46 11.06
CA VAL A 109 -13.16 -18.94 11.96
C VAL A 109 -13.75 -19.11 13.35
N HIS A 110 -13.15 -19.96 14.17
CA HIS A 110 -13.50 -20.08 15.58
C HIS A 110 -12.25 -20.01 16.44
N ALA A 111 -12.34 -19.29 17.56
CA ALA A 111 -11.32 -19.30 18.58
C ALA A 111 -11.27 -20.68 19.26
N VAL A 112 -10.07 -21.26 19.30
CA VAL A 112 -9.77 -22.50 20.00
C VAL A 112 -8.75 -22.18 21.07
N GLU A 113 -9.13 -22.42 22.32
CA GLU A 113 -8.21 -22.33 23.44
C GLU A 113 -7.21 -23.48 23.35
N ASN A 114 -5.92 -23.13 23.29
CA ASN A 114 -4.88 -24.13 23.47
C ASN A 114 -4.38 -24.04 24.91
N GLN A 115 -4.77 -25.01 25.73
CA GLN A 115 -4.20 -25.21 27.06
C GLN A 115 -3.00 -26.14 26.93
N MET A 116 -1.80 -25.56 26.90
CA MET A 116 -0.58 -26.32 27.19
C MET A 116 -0.38 -26.26 28.70
N CYS A 117 -0.36 -27.43 29.36
CA CYS A 117 -0.18 -27.56 30.80
C CYS A 117 0.99 -26.69 31.30
N GLY A 118 0.69 -25.59 32.00
CA GLY A 118 1.68 -24.70 32.64
C GLY A 118 2.01 -23.38 31.91
N VAL A 119 1.43 -23.08 30.74
CA VAL A 119 1.65 -21.82 30.00
C VAL A 119 0.35 -21.00 29.92
N LEU A 120 0.44 -19.67 29.88
CA LEU A 120 -0.69 -18.78 29.64
C LEU A 120 -1.49 -19.25 28.39
N PRO A 121 -2.82 -19.41 28.48
CA PRO A 121 -3.63 -19.86 27.35
C PRO A 121 -3.41 -18.96 26.14
N THR A 122 -3.09 -19.55 25.00
CA THR A 122 -3.00 -18.80 23.74
C THR A 122 -4.24 -19.11 22.90
N THR A 123 -4.99 -18.08 22.53
CA THR A 123 -6.11 -18.20 21.59
C THR A 123 -5.56 -18.44 20.19
N ARG A 124 -5.90 -19.59 19.61
CA ARG A 124 -5.67 -19.88 18.19
C ARG A 124 -6.97 -19.73 17.43
N TYR A 125 -6.88 -19.40 16.14
CA TYR A 125 -8.06 -19.34 15.28
C TYR A 125 -7.99 -20.47 14.26
N GLN A 126 -9.02 -21.31 14.23
CA GLN A 126 -9.20 -22.34 13.21
C GLN A 126 -10.10 -21.82 12.12
N ALA A 127 -9.68 -21.97 10.86
CA ALA A 127 -10.58 -21.71 9.73
C ALA A 127 -11.60 -22.83 9.62
N THR A 128 -12.86 -22.46 9.60
CA THR A 128 -13.93 -23.38 9.25
C THR A 128 -13.79 -23.72 7.78
N GLU A 129 -13.74 -25.00 7.43
CA GLU A 129 -13.73 -25.41 6.02
C GLU A 129 -15.11 -25.15 5.41
N THR A 130 -15.30 -23.92 4.95
CA THR A 130 -16.55 -23.44 4.37
C THR A 130 -16.55 -23.60 2.85
N ALA A 131 -17.73 -23.51 2.25
CA ALA A 131 -17.82 -23.37 0.78
C ALA A 131 -17.00 -22.18 0.26
N VAL A 132 -16.83 -21.12 1.08
CA VAL A 132 -16.04 -19.94 0.74
C VAL A 132 -14.54 -20.26 0.67
N SER A 133 -13.99 -20.94 1.66
CA SER A 133 -12.57 -21.34 1.67
C SER A 133 -12.23 -22.22 0.46
N ARG A 134 -13.09 -23.20 0.16
CA ARG A 134 -12.97 -24.04 -1.05
C ARG A 134 -13.07 -23.23 -2.34
N GLN A 135 -13.99 -22.27 -2.41
CA GLN A 135 -14.14 -21.41 -3.59
C GLN A 135 -12.89 -20.55 -3.84
N ILE A 136 -12.29 -19.98 -2.78
CA ILE A 136 -11.07 -19.18 -2.89
C ILE A 136 -9.92 -20.04 -3.44
N ARG A 137 -9.70 -21.24 -2.87
CA ARG A 137 -8.68 -22.18 -3.36
C ARG A 137 -8.95 -22.59 -4.80
N ALA A 138 -10.20 -22.95 -5.14
CA ALA A 138 -10.57 -23.35 -6.49
C ALA A 138 -10.32 -22.26 -7.54
N ARG A 139 -10.54 -20.97 -7.19
CA ARG A 139 -10.22 -19.83 -8.07
C ARG A 139 -8.72 -19.75 -8.34
N LEU A 140 -7.88 -19.86 -7.30
CA LEU A 140 -6.42 -19.87 -7.45
C LEU A 140 -5.93 -21.07 -8.27
N ASP A 141 -6.45 -22.26 -7.98
CA ASP A 141 -6.07 -23.48 -8.70
C ASP A 141 -6.47 -23.41 -10.17
N THR A 142 -7.64 -22.84 -10.47
CA THR A 142 -8.07 -22.63 -11.85
C THR A 142 -7.13 -21.69 -12.58
N ALA A 143 -6.81 -20.52 -11.99
CA ALA A 143 -5.87 -19.56 -12.58
C ALA A 143 -4.49 -20.17 -12.86
N ILE A 144 -3.99 -20.98 -11.91
CA ILE A 144 -2.70 -21.67 -12.03
C ILE A 144 -2.74 -22.79 -13.07
N ARG A 145 -3.85 -23.52 -13.21
CA ARG A 145 -3.95 -24.62 -14.18
C ARG A 145 -4.12 -24.12 -15.61
N THR A 146 -5.03 -23.17 -15.84
CA THR A 146 -5.41 -22.74 -17.19
C THR A 146 -4.39 -21.82 -17.82
N GLY A 147 -3.60 -21.09 -17.02
CA GLY A 147 -2.65 -20.09 -17.53
C GLY A 147 -3.31 -18.90 -18.23
N THR A 148 -4.64 -18.84 -18.22
CA THR A 148 -5.41 -17.71 -18.73
C THR A 148 -5.34 -16.57 -17.71
N PRO A 149 -5.27 -15.29 -18.15
CA PRO A 149 -5.26 -14.16 -17.23
C PRO A 149 -6.47 -14.21 -16.30
N PRO A 150 -6.27 -14.36 -14.97
CA PRO A 150 -7.38 -14.35 -14.03
C PRO A 150 -7.92 -12.93 -13.86
N ASP A 151 -9.07 -12.81 -13.21
CA ASP A 151 -9.56 -11.49 -12.79
C ASP A 151 -8.56 -10.80 -11.84
N ALA A 152 -8.61 -9.47 -11.79
CA ALA A 152 -7.67 -8.66 -11.00
C ALA A 152 -7.65 -9.04 -9.52
N ARG A 153 -8.79 -9.45 -8.95
CA ARG A 153 -8.92 -9.85 -7.55
C ARG A 153 -8.16 -11.15 -7.28
N THR A 154 -8.33 -12.14 -8.15
CA THR A 154 -7.63 -13.43 -8.08
C THR A 154 -6.14 -13.27 -8.36
N ALA A 155 -5.74 -12.42 -9.32
CA ALA A 155 -4.34 -12.08 -9.58
C ALA A 155 -3.67 -11.44 -8.35
N ALA A 156 -4.34 -10.46 -7.73
CA ALA A 156 -3.81 -9.78 -6.55
C ALA A 156 -3.69 -10.71 -5.33
N LEU A 157 -4.68 -11.59 -5.12
CA LEU A 157 -4.62 -12.59 -4.06
C LEU A 157 -3.45 -13.56 -4.27
N ALA A 158 -3.24 -14.01 -5.51
CA ALA A 158 -2.12 -14.87 -5.86
C ALA A 158 -0.77 -14.18 -5.62
N ALA A 159 -0.66 -12.91 -6.02
CA ALA A 159 0.52 -12.08 -5.80
C ALA A 159 0.86 -11.94 -4.31
N LEU A 160 -0.13 -11.64 -3.48
CA LEU A 160 0.01 -11.52 -2.03
C LEU A 160 0.37 -12.86 -1.39
N ALA A 161 -0.35 -13.94 -1.73
CA ALA A 161 -0.07 -15.28 -1.20
C ALA A 161 1.36 -15.74 -1.56
N HIS A 162 1.84 -15.38 -2.74
CA HIS A 162 3.24 -15.58 -3.11
C HIS A 162 4.19 -14.74 -2.22
N ALA A 163 3.94 -13.43 -2.13
CA ALA A 163 4.81 -12.49 -1.41
C ALA A 163 4.93 -12.79 0.09
N VAL A 164 3.88 -13.30 0.73
CA VAL A 164 3.92 -13.71 2.14
C VAL A 164 4.44 -15.13 2.36
N GLY A 165 4.80 -15.85 1.30
CA GLY A 165 5.39 -17.19 1.40
C GLY A 165 4.38 -18.32 1.64
N LEU A 166 3.09 -18.11 1.38
CA LEU A 166 2.06 -19.16 1.54
C LEU A 166 2.14 -20.26 0.48
N GLY A 167 2.95 -20.11 -0.56
CA GLY A 167 3.03 -21.09 -1.65
C GLY A 167 3.33 -22.52 -1.19
N LYS A 168 4.19 -22.73 -0.17
CA LYS A 168 4.48 -24.07 0.37
C LYS A 168 3.34 -24.64 1.22
N HIS A 169 2.54 -23.76 1.83
CA HIS A 169 1.36 -24.14 2.61
C HIS A 169 0.21 -24.55 1.67
N LEU A 170 -0.01 -23.78 0.60
CA LEU A 170 -1.07 -24.04 -0.39
C LEU A 170 -0.72 -25.20 -1.33
N TYR A 171 0.55 -25.31 -1.73
CA TYR A 171 1.03 -26.32 -2.68
C TYR A 171 2.27 -27.02 -2.12
N PRO A 172 2.08 -27.94 -1.15
CA PRO A 172 3.17 -28.64 -0.49
C PRO A 172 3.89 -29.62 -1.42
N GLY A 173 5.08 -30.05 -1.01
CA GLY A 173 5.86 -31.08 -1.71
C GLY A 173 6.50 -30.64 -3.03
N ASN A 174 7.11 -31.61 -3.70
CA ASN A 174 7.80 -31.40 -4.99
C ASN A 174 6.82 -31.20 -6.14
N GLU A 175 5.68 -31.87 -6.11
CA GLU A 175 4.61 -31.77 -7.10
C GLU A 175 4.04 -30.34 -7.17
N GLY A 176 3.95 -29.65 -6.02
CA GLY A 176 3.52 -28.26 -5.93
C GLY A 176 4.52 -27.23 -6.47
N ARG A 177 5.70 -27.62 -6.97
CA ARG A 177 6.72 -26.68 -7.48
C ARG A 177 6.21 -25.88 -8.68
N SER A 178 5.57 -26.54 -9.64
CA SER A 178 5.02 -25.89 -10.83
C SER A 178 3.91 -24.90 -10.46
N SER A 179 2.99 -25.30 -9.58
CA SER A 179 1.93 -24.43 -9.05
C SER A 179 2.48 -23.19 -8.36
N ARG A 180 3.53 -23.32 -7.54
CA ARG A 180 4.19 -22.18 -6.89
C ARG A 180 4.87 -21.23 -7.89
N SER A 181 5.42 -21.76 -8.99
CA SER A 181 5.97 -20.91 -10.05
C SER A 181 4.86 -20.10 -10.72
N ARG A 182 3.78 -20.78 -11.14
CA ARG A 182 2.65 -20.13 -11.79
C ARG A 182 1.95 -19.13 -10.88
N LEU A 183 1.81 -19.42 -9.58
CA LEU A 183 1.30 -18.47 -8.58
C LEU A 183 2.07 -17.15 -8.59
N ARG A 184 3.40 -17.21 -8.71
CA ARG A 184 4.26 -16.02 -8.83
C ARG A 184 4.08 -15.31 -10.16
N ASP A 185 3.92 -16.04 -11.26
CA ASP A 185 3.75 -15.44 -12.59
C ASP A 185 2.46 -14.62 -12.69
N LEU A 186 1.43 -14.97 -11.91
CA LEU A 186 0.17 -14.23 -11.84
C LEU A 186 0.31 -12.77 -11.36
N ILE A 187 1.43 -12.42 -10.71
CA ILE A 187 1.76 -11.04 -10.32
C ILE A 187 1.67 -10.07 -11.51
N ARG A 188 2.01 -10.54 -12.71
CA ARG A 188 2.06 -9.73 -13.93
C ARG A 188 0.67 -9.26 -14.40
N HIS A 189 -0.40 -9.85 -13.90
CA HIS A 189 -1.77 -9.56 -14.33
C HIS A 189 -2.50 -8.53 -13.46
N ASP A 190 -1.89 -8.04 -12.39
CA ASP A 190 -2.45 -6.97 -11.57
C ASP A 190 -1.37 -5.97 -11.13
N PRO A 191 -1.35 -4.73 -11.67
CA PRO A 191 -0.34 -3.74 -11.32
C PRO A 191 -0.30 -3.40 -9.82
N MET A 192 -1.46 -3.31 -9.16
CA MET A 192 -1.51 -2.96 -7.74
C MET A 192 -1.03 -4.12 -6.85
N GLY A 193 -1.48 -5.34 -7.14
CA GLY A 193 -1.05 -6.55 -6.48
C GLY A 193 0.44 -6.80 -6.65
N GLY A 194 1.00 -6.52 -7.83
CA GLY A 194 2.44 -6.56 -8.05
C GLY A 194 3.22 -5.52 -7.26
N LEU A 195 2.79 -4.25 -7.28
CA LEU A 195 3.39 -3.18 -6.47
C LEU A 195 3.43 -3.57 -4.98
N VAL A 196 2.30 -4.05 -4.47
CA VAL A 196 2.17 -4.46 -3.06
C VAL A 196 2.99 -5.70 -2.75
N ALA A 197 2.97 -6.73 -3.61
CA ALA A 197 3.75 -7.95 -3.44
C ALA A 197 5.25 -7.64 -3.38
N HIS A 198 5.75 -6.79 -4.27
CA HIS A 198 7.14 -6.33 -4.23
C HIS A 198 7.45 -5.57 -2.95
N ALA A 199 6.58 -4.65 -2.54
CA ALA A 199 6.76 -3.92 -1.30
C ALA A 199 6.75 -4.83 -0.05
N VAL A 200 5.92 -5.88 -0.02
CA VAL A 200 5.93 -6.90 1.05
C VAL A 200 7.28 -7.63 1.09
N MET A 201 7.77 -8.09 -0.07
CA MET A 201 9.08 -8.76 -0.16
C MET A 201 10.23 -7.82 0.23
N ASP A 202 10.18 -6.55 -0.17
CA ASP A 202 11.17 -5.54 0.19
C ASP A 202 11.21 -5.30 1.71
N VAL A 203 10.06 -5.25 2.39
CA VAL A 203 10.02 -5.16 3.86
C VAL A 203 10.64 -6.40 4.50
N GLN A 204 10.31 -7.61 4.01
CA GLN A 204 10.90 -8.87 4.51
C GLN A 204 12.42 -8.91 4.32
N ASN A 205 12.92 -8.31 3.23
CA ASN A 205 14.35 -8.18 2.94
C ASN A 205 15.02 -7.01 3.68
N GLY A 206 14.31 -6.26 4.52
CA GLY A 206 14.86 -5.16 5.33
C GLY A 206 15.01 -3.81 4.61
N VAL A 207 14.47 -3.65 3.41
CA VAL A 207 14.61 -2.44 2.57
C VAL A 207 13.85 -1.23 3.16
N ALA A 208 12.81 -1.47 3.96
CA ALA A 208 11.98 -0.42 4.55
C ALA A 208 12.75 0.60 5.41
N GLY A 209 13.88 0.19 6.01
CA GLY A 209 14.72 1.06 6.84
C GLY A 209 15.71 1.93 6.06
N GLN A 210 15.99 1.64 4.79
CA GLN A 210 17.13 2.25 4.07
C GLN A 210 16.79 3.57 3.37
N ALA A 211 15.53 3.78 2.96
CA ALA A 211 15.13 4.99 2.23
C ALA A 211 14.79 6.20 3.11
N ALA A 212 14.56 5.99 4.42
CA ALA A 212 14.37 7.09 5.37
C ALA A 212 15.65 7.90 5.60
N ALA A 213 16.82 7.35 5.27
CA ALA A 213 18.13 7.99 5.46
C ALA A 213 18.49 9.04 4.37
N VAL A 214 17.76 9.11 3.26
CA VAL A 214 18.13 9.96 2.09
C VAL A 214 17.62 11.41 2.19
N ARG A 215 16.96 11.82 3.29
CA ARG A 215 16.63 13.22 3.55
C ARG A 215 17.30 13.75 4.81
N ARG A 216 18.61 14.01 4.73
CA ARG A 216 19.25 15.05 5.54
C ARG A 216 19.62 16.21 4.61
N PRO A 217 18.95 17.38 4.67
CA PRO A 217 19.51 18.57 4.08
C PRO A 217 20.81 18.89 4.82
N GLN A 218 21.92 18.97 4.09
CA GLN A 218 23.17 19.53 4.60
C GLN A 218 22.89 20.97 5.02
N GLN A 219 22.86 21.24 6.33
CA GLN A 219 22.99 22.59 6.82
C GLN A 219 24.44 23.02 6.63
N GLY A 220 24.65 23.89 5.65
CA GLY A 220 25.89 24.61 5.47
C GLY A 220 26.17 25.51 6.68
N THR A 221 27.38 25.35 7.22
CA THR A 221 28.27 26.38 7.78
C THR A 221 27.75 27.35 8.84
N ALA A 222 28.34 27.25 10.05
CA ALA A 222 28.76 28.43 10.80
C ALA A 222 29.97 28.10 11.69
N ARG A 223 31.17 28.48 11.21
CA ARG A 223 32.43 28.45 11.96
C ARG A 223 32.39 29.61 12.97
N LYS A 224 32.31 29.32 14.27
CA LYS A 224 32.46 30.31 15.34
C LYS A 224 33.90 30.84 15.35
N THR A 225 34.07 32.13 15.04
CA THR A 225 35.27 32.90 15.43
C THR A 225 34.88 33.85 16.54
N THR A 226 35.35 33.56 17.76
CA THR A 226 35.33 34.45 18.91
C THR A 226 36.53 35.39 18.85
N GLY A 227 36.30 36.70 18.98
CA GLY A 227 37.39 37.70 19.00
C GLY A 227 36.93 39.10 19.39
N ARG A 228 36.87 39.31 20.72
CA ARG A 228 37.04 40.51 21.56
C ARG A 228 37.00 41.94 20.96
N ALA A 229 36.33 42.81 21.71
CA ALA A 229 36.09 44.24 21.50
C ALA A 229 37.31 45.18 21.60
N SER A 230 37.23 46.33 20.91
CA SER A 230 37.79 47.63 21.34
C SER A 230 37.15 48.81 20.57
N ALA A 231 36.51 49.69 21.36
CA ALA A 231 36.22 51.15 21.29
C ALA A 231 36.31 52.01 20.00
N PRO A 232 35.64 53.20 19.99
CA PRO A 232 35.20 53.92 18.79
C PRO A 232 35.95 55.25 18.53
N ALA A 233 35.85 55.80 17.30
CA ALA A 233 36.02 57.24 17.05
C ALA A 233 35.63 57.64 15.61
N ALA A 234 34.86 58.74 15.51
CA ALA A 234 34.91 59.80 14.49
C ALA A 234 34.69 59.42 13.00
N ALA A 235 34.16 60.25 12.11
CA ALA A 235 33.46 61.53 12.11
C ALA A 235 33.06 61.78 10.62
N MET A 236 32.07 62.64 10.41
CA MET A 236 31.87 63.49 9.22
C MET A 236 31.67 62.81 7.85
N ALA A 237 30.43 62.93 7.31
CA ALA A 237 30.09 63.84 6.20
C ALA A 237 30.18 63.08 4.85
N VAL A 238 29.31 63.21 3.85
CA VAL A 238 28.78 64.36 3.13
C VAL A 238 27.67 63.83 2.18
N VAL A 239 26.57 64.58 2.07
CA VAL A 239 25.76 64.91 0.87
C VAL A 239 25.57 63.87 -0.26
N GLY A 240 24.32 63.68 -0.70
CA GLY A 240 24.07 63.11 -2.03
C GLY A 240 22.62 62.76 -2.41
N GLN A 241 21.76 63.78 -2.45
CA GLN A 241 20.58 63.96 -3.34
C GLN A 241 19.61 62.81 -3.70
N SER A 242 18.36 63.12 -3.38
CA SER A 242 17.09 62.80 -4.04
C SER A 242 17.06 62.99 -5.56
N GLN A 243 16.28 62.16 -6.26
CA GLN A 243 15.24 62.51 -7.28
C GLN A 243 14.73 61.20 -7.91
N GLN A 244 13.46 60.82 -7.71
CA GLN A 244 12.21 61.27 -8.34
C GLN A 244 11.91 60.70 -9.75
N ILE A 245 10.84 59.89 -9.80
CA ILE A 245 9.66 59.94 -10.70
C ILE A 245 9.86 60.05 -12.22
N SER A 246 9.32 59.06 -12.97
CA SER A 246 8.52 59.26 -14.22
C SER A 246 7.94 57.87 -14.62
N GLY A 247 6.63 57.64 -14.81
CA GLY A 247 5.75 58.22 -15.84
C GLY A 247 5.75 57.28 -17.06
N ASP A 248 4.79 56.34 -17.14
CA ASP A 248 3.53 56.41 -17.94
C ASP A 248 3.67 56.07 -19.44
N GLN A 249 2.57 55.55 -19.99
CA GLN A 249 2.16 55.30 -21.38
C GLN A 249 2.39 53.88 -21.91
N THR A 250 1.35 53.06 -22.15
CA THR A 250 0.13 53.23 -22.97
C THR A 250 0.39 53.23 -24.47
N ARG A 251 -0.32 52.33 -25.18
CA ARG A 251 -0.60 52.20 -26.64
C ARG A 251 0.04 50.96 -27.27
N ARG A 252 -0.55 50.24 -28.23
CA ARG A 252 -1.90 50.20 -28.85
C ARG A 252 -1.89 49.02 -29.84
N ARG A 253 -3.08 48.42 -30.02
CA ARG A 253 -3.73 47.98 -31.27
C ARG A 253 -3.14 46.88 -32.17
N GLY A 254 -4.08 46.07 -32.67
CA GLY A 254 -4.05 45.35 -33.96
C GLY A 254 -4.58 43.92 -33.79
N VAL A 255 -5.89 43.64 -33.88
CA VAL A 255 -6.65 43.33 -35.12
C VAL A 255 -5.91 42.24 -35.92
N THR A 256 -6.42 41.01 -36.14
CA THR A 256 -7.44 40.73 -37.17
C THR A 256 -8.04 39.32 -37.02
N ARG A 257 -9.37 39.30 -37.11
CA ARG A 257 -10.34 38.28 -37.55
C ARG A 257 -9.86 37.23 -38.57
N ALA A 258 -10.23 35.96 -38.38
CA ALA A 258 -10.74 35.08 -39.44
C ALA A 258 -11.47 33.85 -38.86
N ALA A 259 -12.72 33.67 -39.28
CA ALA A 259 -13.55 32.51 -39.01
C ALA A 259 -13.48 31.55 -40.21
N VAL A 260 -13.45 30.24 -39.97
CA VAL A 260 -13.94 29.24 -40.93
C VAL A 260 -14.61 28.10 -40.15
N ARG A 261 -15.84 27.79 -40.56
CA ARG A 261 -16.75 26.75 -40.08
C ARG A 261 -16.59 25.45 -40.92
N PRO A 262 -17.26 24.34 -40.56
CA PRO A 262 -16.80 22.97 -40.83
C PRO A 262 -17.26 22.40 -42.18
N SER A 263 -16.62 21.30 -42.62
CA SER A 263 -17.11 20.44 -43.71
C SER A 263 -17.44 19.04 -43.19
N LEU A 264 -18.65 18.59 -43.53
CA LEU A 264 -19.18 17.23 -43.47
C LEU A 264 -18.75 16.41 -44.70
N SER A 265 -19.10 15.11 -44.66
CA SER A 265 -19.09 14.08 -45.72
C SER A 265 -17.77 13.30 -45.82
N HIS A 266 -17.72 11.98 -45.64
CA HIS A 266 -18.58 10.91 -46.17
C HIS A 266 -18.73 9.74 -45.18
#